data_AF-A0A7C2U6N1-F1
#
_entry.id   AF-A0A7C2U6N1-F1
#
_cell.length_a   1.000
_cell.length_b   1.000
_cell.length_c   1.000
_cell.angle_alpha   90.00
_cell.angle_beta   90.00
_cell.angle_gamma   90.00
#
_symmetry.space_group_name_H-M   'P 1'
#
loop_
_entity.id
_entity.type
_entity.pdbx_description
1 polymer ?
#
loop_
_entity_poly.entity_id
_entity_poly.type
_entity_poly.pdbx_seq_one_letter_code
_entity_poly.pdbx_strand_id
1 'polypeptide(L)' 'MYTYHYIDSSNSLIVRYDNSGHHKDLNFPTYPHHKHYGSEENVIASPAPDLTAVLKEIEAFLPLP' A
#
# COMPACT_ATOMS: atom_id res chain seq x y z
N MET A 1 13.12 -4.33 5.42
CA MET A 1 12.24 -3.72 4.40
C MET A 1 11.17 -4.73 4.08
N TYR A 2 9.91 -4.31 3.95
CA TYR A 2 8.82 -5.17 3.50
C TYR A 2 8.04 -4.47 2.39
N THR A 3 7.39 -5.26 1.55
CA THR A 3 6.49 -4.76 0.52
C THR A 3 5.33 -5.73 0.35
N TYR A 4 4.10 -5.22 0.38
CA TYR A 4 2.93 -5.95 -0.10
C TYR A 4 2.41 -5.22 -1.33
N HIS A 5 2.59 -5.81 -2.51
CA HIS A 5 2.30 -5.17 -3.80
C HIS A 5 1.14 -5.91 -4.46
N TYR A 6 0.00 -5.25 -4.61
CA TYR A 6 -1.17 -5.76 -5.31
C TYR A 6 -1.39 -4.97 -6.61
N ILE A 7 -1.39 -5.68 -7.73
CA ILE A 7 -1.55 -5.15 -9.09
C ILE A 7 -2.68 -5.87 -9.81
N ASP A 8 -3.25 -5.23 -10.82
CA ASP A 8 -4.19 -5.87 -11.73
C ASP A 8 -3.48 -6.70 -12.82
N SER A 9 -4.26 -7.35 -13.68
CA SER A 9 -3.78 -8.16 -14.80
C SER A 9 -3.11 -7.36 -15.93
N SER A 10 -3.24 -6.03 -15.91
CA SER A 10 -2.60 -5.09 -16.84
C SER A 10 -1.34 -4.45 -16.23
N ASN A 11 -0.87 -4.97 -15.08
CA ASN A 11 0.26 -4.45 -14.32
C ASN A 11 0.03 -3.04 -13.71
N SER A 12 -1.22 -2.61 -13.57
CA SER A 12 -1.54 -1.35 -12.88
C SER A 12 -1.47 -1.55 -11.38
N LEU A 13 -0.84 -0.61 -10.67
CA LEU A 13 -0.80 -0.59 -9.21
C LEU A 13 -2.21 -0.38 -8.64
N ILE A 14 -2.70 -1.31 -7.83
CA ILE A 14 -3.92 -1.09 -7.03
C ILE A 14 -3.52 -0.54 -5.66
N VAL A 15 -2.65 -1.26 -4.96
CA VAL A 15 -2.15 -0.82 -3.65
C VAL A 15 -0.77 -1.43 -3.37
N ARG A 16 0.14 -0.63 -2.81
CA ARG A 16 1.43 -1.12 -2.32
C ARG A 16 1.74 -0.57 -0.94
N TYR A 17 1.89 -1.46 0.03
CA TYR A 17 2.46 -1.12 1.33
C TYR A 17 3.98 -1.20 1.26
N ASP A 18 4.65 -0.21 1.84
CA ASP A 18 6.12 -0.11 1.86
C ASP A 18 6.60 0.53 3.17
N ASN A 19 7.87 0.33 3.52
CA ASN A 19 8.54 0.95 4.64
C ASN A 19 9.95 1.46 4.34
N SER A 20 10.33 1.64 3.07
CA SER A 20 11.58 2.31 2.71
C SER A 20 11.54 3.78 3.11
N GLY A 21 12.62 4.26 3.74
CA GLY A 21 12.67 5.57 4.39
C GLY A 21 12.81 6.79 3.47
N HIS A 22 12.52 6.69 2.16
CA HIS A 22 12.72 7.77 1.18
C HIS A 22 11.67 8.88 1.26
N HIS A 23 10.50 8.63 1.87
CA HIS A 23 9.43 9.63 2.03
C HIS A 23 9.50 10.44 3.34
N LYS A 24 10.71 10.68 3.86
CA LYS A 24 10.92 11.45 5.10
C LYS A 24 10.35 12.87 5.03
N ASP A 25 10.37 13.49 3.85
CA ASP A 25 9.92 14.88 3.65
C ASP A 25 8.39 15.02 3.72
N LEU A 26 7.64 13.91 3.64
CA LEU A 26 6.17 13.91 3.79
C LEU A 26 5.72 14.01 5.27
N ASN A 27 6.63 13.85 6.22
CA ASN A 27 6.36 13.98 7.67
C ASN A 27 5.16 13.14 8.17
N PHE A 28 4.97 11.94 7.63
CA PHE A 28 3.88 11.07 8.08
C PHE A 28 4.08 10.63 9.53
N PRO A 29 3.01 10.59 10.35
CA PRO A 29 3.09 10.03 11.71
C PRO A 29 3.43 8.54 11.71
N THR A 30 3.26 7.86 10.58
CA THR A 30 3.56 6.44 10.40
C THR A 30 4.95 6.18 9.83
N TYR A 31 5.79 7.22 9.61
CA TYR A 31 7.12 7.05 9.02
C TYR A 31 7.94 5.93 9.72
N PRO A 32 8.57 5.02 8.97
CA PRO A 32 8.74 5.01 7.52
C PRO A 32 7.59 4.33 6.74
N HIS A 33 6.56 3.86 7.43
CA HIS A 33 5.45 3.12 6.86
C HIS A 33 4.52 4.04 6.07
N HIS A 34 4.23 3.62 4.85
CA HIS A 34 3.35 4.32 3.93
C HIS A 34 2.71 3.33 2.96
N LYS A 35 1.78 3.84 2.16
CA LYS A 35 1.10 3.08 1.12
C LYS A 35 1.01 3.91 -0.16
N HIS A 36 1.29 3.31 -1.30
CA HIS A 36 0.97 3.85 -2.62
C HIS A 36 -0.42 3.33 -3.01
N TYR A 37 -1.32 4.21 -3.46
CA TYR A 37 -2.72 3.84 -3.71
C TYR A 37 -3.16 4.23 -5.13
N GLY A 38 -3.37 3.23 -5.99
CA GLY A 38 -3.74 3.42 -7.40
C GLY A 38 -2.62 3.92 -8.32
N SER A 39 -1.58 4.57 -7.79
CA SER A 39 -0.40 4.98 -8.55
C SER A 39 0.82 5.16 -7.66
N GLU A 40 2.02 5.14 -8.26
CA GLU A 40 3.29 5.32 -7.56
C GLU A 40 3.42 6.70 -6.90
N GLU A 41 2.80 7.71 -7.49
CA GLU A 41 2.83 9.11 -7.05
C GLU A 41 1.84 9.39 -5.91
N ASN A 42 0.82 8.55 -5.74
CA ASN A 42 -0.20 8.73 -4.71
C ASN A 42 0.21 8.03 -3.41
N VAL A 43 1.10 8.68 -2.66
CA VAL A 43 1.65 8.18 -1.39
C VAL A 43 0.84 8.70 -0.21
N ILE A 44 0.34 7.79 0.63
CA ILE A 44 -0.47 8.11 1.81
C ILE A 44 0.12 7.49 3.08
N ALA A 45 -0.12 8.15 4.23
CA ALA A 45 0.23 7.62 5.53
C ALA A 45 -0.53 6.32 5.81
N SER A 46 0.18 5.29 6.27
CA SER A 46 -0.42 4.02 6.64
C SER A 46 0.48 3.30 7.64
N PRO A 47 -0.06 2.75 8.75
CA PRO A 47 0.73 1.92 9.66
C PRO A 47 1.16 0.64 8.95
N ALA A 48 2.14 -0.07 9.51
CA ALA A 48 2.49 -1.40 9.02
C ALA A 48 1.30 -2.36 9.16
N PRO A 49 0.77 -2.93 8.05
CA PRO A 49 -0.26 -3.95 8.15
C PRO A 49 0.37 -5.31 8.43
N ASP A 50 -0.42 -6.22 9.01
CA ASP A 50 -0.14 -7.65 8.89
C ASP A 50 -0.73 -8.20 7.57
N LEU A 51 -0.37 -9.44 7.22
CA LEU A 51 -0.84 -10.06 5.99
C LEU A 51 -2.37 -10.24 5.98
N THR A 52 -2.99 -10.49 7.13
CA THR A 52 -4.44 -10.65 7.24
C THR A 52 -5.18 -9.37 6.86
N ALA A 53 -4.72 -8.23 7.34
CA ALA A 53 -5.25 -6.92 6.99
C ALA A 53 -5.10 -6.63 5.49
N VAL A 54 -3.96 -6.98 4.90
CA VAL A 54 -3.72 -6.84 3.45
C VAL A 54 -4.71 -7.68 2.64
N LEU A 55 -4.88 -8.96 2.99
CA LEU A 55 -5.81 -9.85 2.28
C LEU A 55 -7.27 -9.37 2.41
N LYS A 56 -7.65 -8.84 3.58
CA LYS A 56 -8.98 -8.28 3.81
C LYS A 56 -9.22 -7.00 2.99
N GLU A 57 -8.21 -6.16 2.81
CA GLU A 57 -8.32 -5.01 1.90
C GLU A 57 -8.46 -5.46 0.44
N ILE A 58 -7.69 -6.48 0.02
CA ILE A 58 -7.77 -7.04 -1.33
C ILE A 58 -9.17 -7.58 -1.63
N GLU A 59 -9.76 -8.31 -0.68
CA GLU A 59 -11.13 -8.82 -0.80
C GLU A 59 -12.15 -7.71 -1.10
N ALA A 60 -11.97 -6.52 -0.54
CA ALA A 60 -12.85 -5.37 -0.79
C ALA A 60 -12.73 -4.79 -2.21
N PHE A 61 -11.66 -5.09 -2.95
CA PHE A 61 -11.51 -4.71 -4.36
C PHE A 61 -12.13 -5.71 -5.33
N LEU A 62 -12.44 -6.93 -4.87
CA LEU A 62 -13.00 -7.95 -5.73
C LEU A 62 -14.50 -7.68 -5.95
N PRO A 63 -15.01 -7.86 -7.18
CA PRO A 63 -16.43 -7.77 -7.44
C PRO A 63 -17.17 -8.81 -6.59
N LEU A 64 -18.30 -8.40 -6.02
CA LEU A 64 -19.21 -9.34 -5.36
C LEU A 64 -19.77 -10.33 -6.40
N PRO A 65 -19.98 -11.61 -6.02
CA PRO A 65 -20.56 -12.62 -6.89
C PRO A 65 -21.99 -12.27 -7.36
#